data_AF-A0A1W6MTX9-F1
#
_entry.id   AF-A0A1W6MTX9-F1
#
_cell.length_a   1.000
_cell.length_b   1.000
_cell.length_c   1.000
_cell.angle_alpha   90.00
_cell.angle_beta   90.00
_cell.angle_gamma   90.00
#
_symmetry.space_group_name_H-M   'P 1'
#
loop_
_entity.id
_entity.type
_entity.pdbx_description
1 polymer ?
#
loop_
_entity_poly.entity_id
_entity_poly.type
_entity_poly.pdbx_seq_one_letter_code
_entity_poly.pdbx_strand_id
1 'polypeptide(L)'
;MSSMTIVEEANRDALTRLAGFYLFLDTRLWMEEGNIHREDGPAIVFPDGALRWFVRGREVTREVNTFFYENKWPIKTGLDSTEKLALFQARFIN
;
A
#
# COMPACT_ATOMS: atom_id res chain seq x y z
N MET A 1 5.45 10.53 -8.19
CA MET A 1 5.54 10.66 -6.72
C MET A 1 4.15 10.45 -6.14
N SER A 2 3.97 9.41 -5.32
CA SER A 2 2.70 9.19 -4.65
C SER A 2 2.39 10.31 -3.64
N SER A 3 1.13 10.73 -3.62
CA SER A 3 0.57 11.68 -2.66
C SER A 3 -0.10 10.91 -1.52
N MET A 4 0.18 11.30 -0.28
CA MET A 4 -0.40 10.69 0.91
C MET A 4 -1.62 11.50 1.37
N THR A 5 -2.73 10.81 1.61
CA THR A 5 -4.00 11.36 2.10
C THR A 5 -4.47 10.56 3.31
N ILE A 6 -5.07 11.25 4.28
CA ILE A 6 -5.71 10.62 5.44
C ILE A 6 -7.22 10.57 5.19
N VAL A 7 -7.83 9.44 5.54
CA VAL A 7 -9.28 9.28 5.49
C VAL A 7 -9.92 10.04 6.64
N GLU A 8 -10.72 11.04 6.29
CA GLU A 8 -11.49 11.90 7.17
C GLU A 8 -12.98 11.78 6.82
N GLU A 9 -13.88 12.24 7.70
CA GLU A 9 -15.33 12.14 7.46
C GLU A 9 -15.75 12.76 6.12
N ALA A 10 -15.15 13.89 5.73
CA ALA A 10 -15.49 14.61 4.51
C ALA A 10 -15.08 13.89 3.22
N ASN A 11 -14.07 13.01 3.26
CA ASN A 11 -13.50 12.36 2.06
C ASN A 11 -13.68 10.83 2.05
N ARG A 12 -14.10 10.22 3.17
CA ARG A 12 -14.21 8.76 3.35
C ARG A 12 -15.03 8.08 2.27
N ASP A 13 -16.15 8.68 1.90
CA ASP A 13 -17.06 8.15 0.88
C ASP A 13 -16.41 8.09 -0.51
N ALA A 14 -15.63 9.10 -0.87
CA ALA A 14 -14.91 9.12 -2.14
C ALA A 14 -13.76 8.10 -2.13
N LEU A 15 -12.97 8.07 -1.05
CA LEU A 15 -11.82 7.17 -0.93
C LEU A 15 -12.22 5.70 -0.79
N THR A 16 -13.35 5.41 -0.13
CA THR A 16 -13.93 4.06 -0.04
C THR A 16 -14.37 3.56 -1.41
N ARG A 17 -14.98 4.42 -2.24
CA ARG A 17 -15.34 4.06 -3.62
C ARG A 17 -14.11 3.82 -4.49
N LEU A 18 -13.07 4.64 -4.33
CA LEU A 18 -11.80 4.45 -5.02
C LEU A 18 -11.12 3.13 -4.63
N ALA A 19 -11.11 2.79 -3.34
CA ALA A 19 -10.51 1.55 -2.84
C ALA A 19 -11.33 0.29 -3.16
N GLY A 20 -12.63 0.43 -3.40
CA GLY A 20 -13.54 -0.71 -3.59
C GLY A 20 -13.92 -1.45 -2.30
N PHE A 21 -13.56 -0.90 -1.14
CA PHE A 21 -13.96 -1.39 0.18
C PHE A 21 -13.93 -0.26 1.22
N TYR A 22 -14.63 -0.48 2.34
CA TYR A 22 -14.79 0.52 3.39
C TYR A 22 -13.45 0.87 4.05
N LEU A 23 -13.13 2.17 4.09
CA LEU A 23 -11.97 2.70 4.80
C LEU A 23 -12.39 3.33 6.12
N PHE A 24 -11.61 3.08 7.17
CA PHE A 24 -11.80 3.69 8.49
C PHE A 24 -11.21 5.10 8.52
N LEU A 25 -11.70 5.94 9.44
CA LEU A 25 -11.04 7.22 9.74
C LEU A 25 -9.59 6.97 10.15
N ASP A 26 -8.72 7.95 9.92
CA ASP A 26 -7.27 7.87 10.17
C ASP A 26 -6.51 6.83 9.31
N THR A 27 -7.19 6.17 8.37
CA THR A 27 -6.51 5.33 7.37
C THR A 27 -5.64 6.20 6.49
N ARG A 28 -4.34 5.89 6.41
CA ARG A 28 -3.41 6.56 5.49
C ARG A 28 -3.43 5.85 4.15
N LEU A 29 -3.55 6.61 3.07
CA LEU A 29 -3.70 6.09 1.72
C LEU A 29 -2.78 6.87 0.76
N TRP A 30 -2.07 6.14 -0.09
CA TRP A 30 -1.14 6.70 -1.08
C TRP A 30 -1.71 6.53 -2.48
N MET A 31 -1.67 7.60 -3.26
CA MET A 31 -2.20 7.64 -4.63
C MET A 31 -1.21 8.27 -5.60
N GLU A 32 -1.20 7.76 -6.82
CA GLU A 32 -0.46 8.31 -7.95
C GLU A 32 -1.33 8.23 -9.20
N GLU A 33 -1.41 9.32 -9.96
CA GLU A 33 -2.20 9.42 -11.19
C GLU A 33 -3.67 8.94 -11.03
N GLY A 34 -4.28 9.25 -9.89
CA GLY A 34 -5.67 8.89 -9.58
C GLY A 34 -5.88 7.43 -9.16
N ASN A 35 -4.82 6.63 -9.06
CA ASN A 35 -4.88 5.23 -8.64
C ASN A 35 -4.23 5.06 -7.26
N ILE A 36 -4.74 4.14 -6.46
CA ILE A 36 -4.04 3.72 -5.22
C ILE A 36 -2.74 3.05 -5.63
N HIS A 37 -1.62 3.60 -5.18
CA HIS A 37 -0.31 3.17 -5.61
C HIS A 37 0.76 3.62 -4.63
N ARG A 38 1.72 2.73 -4.39
CA ARG A 38 2.94 3.06 -3.68
C ARG A 38 4.07 2.11 -4.06
N GLU A 39 5.28 2.64 -4.21
CA GLU A 39 6.45 1.88 -4.66
C GLU A 39 7.39 1.44 -3.54
N ASP A 40 7.32 2.12 -2.41
CA ASP A 40 8.26 2.02 -1.29
C ASP A 40 7.64 1.48 -0.02
N GLY A 41 6.39 1.03 -0.08
CA GLY A 41 5.66 0.57 1.08
C GLY A 41 4.20 0.24 0.80
N PRO A 42 3.43 -0.08 1.85
CA PRO A 42 2.00 -0.32 1.73
C PRO A 42 1.29 0.96 1.26
N ALA A 43 0.43 0.82 0.27
CA ALA A 43 -0.35 1.91 -0.27
C ALA A 43 -1.54 2.28 0.64
N ILE A 44 -1.93 1.41 1.57
CA ILE A 44 -2.95 1.68 2.59
C ILE A 44 -2.44 1.16 3.94
N VAL A 45 -2.51 2.02 4.96
CA VAL A 45 -2.17 1.71 6.35
C VAL A 45 -3.35 2.06 7.23
N PHE A 46 -4.00 1.03 7.78
CA PHE A 46 -5.13 1.19 8.69
C PHE A 46 -4.70 1.59 10.10
N PRO A 47 -5.59 2.20 10.90
CA PRO A 47 -5.28 2.61 12.28
C PRO A 47 -4.93 1.45 13.21
N ASP A 48 -5.47 0.25 12.95
CA ASP A 48 -5.17 -0.99 13.69
C ASP A 48 -3.80 -1.60 13.31
N GLY A 49 -3.12 -1.03 12.31
CA GLY A 49 -1.83 -1.48 11.80
C GLY A 49 -1.93 -2.53 10.69
N ALA A 50 -3.12 -2.85 10.18
CA ALA A 50 -3.27 -3.65 8.97
C ALA A 50 -2.72 -2.89 7.75
N LEU A 51 -2.06 -3.62 6.86
CA LEU A 51 -1.36 -3.07 5.70
C LEU A 51 -1.94 -3.66 4.41
N ARG A 52 -2.15 -2.82 3.39
CA ARG A 52 -2.51 -3.28 2.03
C ARG A 52 -1.57 -2.67 1.01
N TRP A 53 -1.24 -3.47 0.00
CA TRP A 53 -0.30 -3.12 -1.05
C TRP A 53 -1.05 -2.98 -2.36
N PHE A 54 -0.83 -1.85 -3.04
CA PHE A 54 -1.40 -1.57 -4.34
C PHE A 54 -0.34 -1.03 -5.29
N VAL A 55 -0.33 -1.54 -6.52
CA VAL A 55 0.51 -1.03 -7.60
C VAL A 55 -0.36 -0.68 -8.80
N ARG A 56 -0.31 0.57 -9.27
CA ARG A 56 -1.10 1.08 -10.40
C ARG A 56 -2.59 0.69 -10.29
N GLY A 57 -3.18 0.83 -9.08
CA GLY A 57 -4.58 0.51 -8.81
C GLY A 57 -4.89 -0.99 -8.58
N ARG A 58 -3.94 -1.89 -8.79
CA ARG A 58 -4.12 -3.33 -8.53
C ARG A 58 -3.71 -3.69 -7.10
N GLU A 59 -4.58 -4.38 -6.37
CA GLU A 59 -4.23 -4.97 -5.08
C GLU A 59 -3.24 -6.13 -5.29
N VAL A 60 -2.10 -6.06 -4.59
CA VAL A 60 -1.02 -7.09 -4.62
C VAL A 60 -0.65 -7.56 -3.21
N THR A 61 -1.48 -7.29 -2.20
CA THR A 61 -1.22 -7.61 -0.79
C THR A 61 -0.82 -9.08 -0.58
N ARG A 62 -1.51 -10.00 -1.26
CA ARG A 62 -1.24 -11.44 -1.10
C ARG A 62 0.12 -11.81 -1.68
N GLU A 63 0.41 -11.35 -2.89
CA GLU A 63 1.67 -11.61 -3.59
C GLU A 63 2.85 -11.00 -2.83
N VAL A 64 2.69 -9.81 -2.25
CA VAL A 64 3.71 -9.18 -1.40
C VAL A 64 3.94 -9.97 -0.12
N ASN A 65 2.87 -10.43 0.55
CA ASN A 65 3.01 -11.27 1.75
C ASN A 65 3.73 -12.58 1.45
N THR A 66 3.43 -13.22 0.31
CA THR A 66 4.16 -14.42 -0.16
C THR A 66 5.63 -14.10 -0.42
N PHE A 67 5.91 -13.02 -1.14
CA PHE A 67 7.28 -12.58 -1.42
C PHE A 67 8.08 -12.32 -0.13
N PHE A 68 7.49 -11.65 0.87
CA PHE A 68 8.17 -11.41 2.14
C PHE A 68 8.37 -12.71 2.91
N TYR A 69 7.39 -13.61 2.91
CA TYR A 69 7.51 -14.91 3.54
C TYR A 69 8.67 -15.75 2.94
N GLU A 70 8.73 -15.83 1.61
CA GLU A 70 9.79 -16.55 0.87
C GLU A 70 11.19 -15.99 1.19
N ASN A 71 11.30 -14.67 1.34
CA ASN A 71 12.56 -14.00 1.67
C ASN A 71 12.82 -13.91 3.19
N LYS A 72 11.91 -14.42 4.04
CA LYS A 72 11.97 -14.34 5.51
C LYS A 72 12.04 -12.90 6.03
N TRP A 73 11.31 -11.98 5.41
CA TRP A 73 11.26 -10.57 5.78
C TRP A 73 10.05 -10.25 6.68
N PRO A 74 10.18 -9.34 7.66
CA PRO A 74 9.05 -8.90 8.47
C PRO A 74 8.01 -8.13 7.65
N ILE A 75 6.71 -8.37 7.86
CA ILE A 75 5.63 -7.69 7.12
C ILE A 75 5.64 -6.17 7.29
N LYS A 76 5.95 -5.68 8.49
CA LYS A 76 5.89 -4.24 8.80
C LYS A 76 7.13 -3.45 8.34
N THR A 77 8.28 -4.11 8.21
CA THR A 77 9.57 -3.46 7.97
C THR A 77 10.35 -4.13 6.84
N GLY A 78 9.70 -4.91 5.99
CA GLY A 78 10.36 -5.75 4.99
C GLY A 78 11.07 -4.99 3.86
N LEU A 79 10.84 -3.67 3.72
CA LEU A 79 11.51 -2.79 2.77
C LEU A 79 12.43 -1.76 3.48
N ASP A 80 13.14 -2.21 4.51
CA ASP A 80 14.04 -1.37 5.33
C ASP A 80 15.43 -1.10 4.71
N SER A 81 15.74 -1.68 3.54
CA SER A 81 16.98 -1.41 2.80
C SER A 81 16.72 -1.13 1.32
N THR A 82 17.64 -0.41 0.69
CA THR A 82 17.60 -0.09 -0.75
C THR A 82 17.61 -1.35 -1.61
N GLU A 83 18.31 -2.39 -1.19
CA GLU A 83 18.35 -3.69 -1.88
C GLU A 83 16.98 -4.38 -1.86
N LYS A 84 16.31 -4.44 -0.70
CA LYS A 84 14.98 -5.04 -0.58
C LYS A 84 13.93 -4.24 -1.35
N LEU A 85 14.04 -2.91 -1.31
CA LEU A 85 13.21 -2.01 -2.10
C LEU A 85 13.39 -2.28 -3.60
N ALA A 86 14.64 -2.37 -4.08
CA ALA A 86 14.91 -2.65 -5.49
C ALA A 86 14.34 -4.01 -5.93
N LEU A 87 14.44 -5.05 -5.10
CA LEU A 87 13.84 -6.36 -5.36
C LEU A 87 12.31 -6.28 -5.44
N PHE A 88 11.69 -5.51 -4.54
CA PHE A 88 10.25 -5.26 -4.58
C PHE A 88 9.84 -4.54 -5.86
N GLN A 89 10.51 -3.43 -6.21
CA GLN A 89 10.22 -2.65 -7.40
C GLN A 89 10.37 -3.50 -8.67
N ALA A 90 11.45 -4.27 -8.78
CA ALA A 90 11.69 -5.18 -9.90
C ALA A 90 10.61 -6.29 -10.01
N ARG A 91 10.00 -6.70 -8.89
CA ARG A 91 8.99 -7.76 -8.89
C ARG A 91 7.58 -7.25 -9.21
N PHE A 92 7.24 -6.05 -8.76
CA PHE A 92 5.86 -5.56 -8.72
C PHE A 92 5.60 -4.34 -9.60
N ILE A 93 6.61 -3.56 -9.98
CA ILE A 93 6.39 -2.22 -10.56
C ILE A 93 6.63 -2.17 -12.06
N ASN A 94 7.56 -2.97 -12.61
CA ASN A 94 7.90 -3.10 -14.05
C ASN A 94 7.74 -1.80 -14.89
#